data_AF-A0A2T0QYM7-F1
#
_entry.id   AF-A0A2T0QYM7-F1
#
_cell.length_a   1.000
_cell.length_b   1.000
_cell.length_c   1.000
_cell.angle_alpha   90.00
_cell.angle_beta   90.00
_cell.angle_gamma   90.00
#
_symmetry.space_group_name_H-M   'P 1'
#
loop_
_entity.id
_entity.type
_entity.pdbx_description
1 polymer ?
#
loop_
_entity_poly.entity_id
_entity_poly.type
_entity_poly.pdbx_seq_one_letter_code
_entity_poly.pdbx_strand_id
1 'polypeptide(L)'
;MNPTDQVQDLVDTVAELTGAPVTLEDRDLLLVASSGHDDEIDEVRRRSVLRRRSDPVVQELFNGFGIARANGPLRIPGDPATGRLPRWCLPVRWRGVTYGYLWLLDPHDRVRVDHLERVDEALDLVAAHLATRARTADRTTWAVGELLSADAGSRARAVEELQRDGLLTPAVTVVALAPVDGGPTGVVNGWLLPRSVLVAGVGHRAALVVPAPLAGRDVAERAAAALLSQHPGGLAVGVSGVVEASAAHVGWRQADAALRAGTAGVREWERLGAHRLLALGDPSTVVVDERARRLLADPELAGTVRTYLDLAGSAQRTAEALSIHRQTLYHRLRRACALSGYDLDDGRDRLAVHLALVLGG
;
A
#
# COMPACT_ATOMS: atom_id res chain seq x y z
N MET A 1 15.10 -23.20 -14.90
CA MET A 1 14.58 -22.09 -15.72
C MET A 1 13.68 -21.25 -14.82
N ASN A 2 13.86 -19.92 -14.78
CA ASN A 2 13.09 -19.08 -13.86
C ASN A 2 11.61 -19.10 -14.30
N PRO A 3 10.61 -19.20 -13.39
CA PRO A 3 9.21 -19.15 -13.76
C PRO A 3 8.82 -17.91 -14.60
N THR A 4 9.53 -16.80 -14.41
CA THR A 4 9.36 -15.57 -15.22
C THR A 4 9.82 -15.74 -16.66
N ASP A 5 10.90 -16.49 -16.90
CA ASP A 5 11.44 -16.72 -18.24
C ASP A 5 10.44 -17.54 -19.08
N GLN A 6 9.80 -18.53 -18.45
CA GLN A 6 8.80 -19.37 -19.13
C GLN A 6 7.56 -18.59 -19.59
N VAL A 7 7.07 -17.62 -18.79
CA VAL A 7 5.93 -16.78 -19.19
C VAL A 7 6.32 -15.82 -20.30
N GLN A 8 7.54 -15.28 -20.26
CA GLN A 8 8.05 -14.42 -21.31
C GLN A 8 8.15 -15.19 -22.63
N ASP A 9 8.74 -16.39 -22.65
CA ASP A 9 8.85 -17.24 -23.83
C ASP A 9 7.47 -17.57 -24.45
N LEU A 10 6.45 -17.81 -23.61
CA LEU A 10 5.08 -18.04 -24.07
C LEU A 10 4.46 -16.78 -24.69
N VAL A 11 4.70 -15.61 -24.11
CA VAL A 11 4.24 -14.32 -24.66
C VAL A 11 4.92 -14.01 -26.00
N ASP A 12 6.21 -14.31 -26.13
CA ASP A 12 6.94 -14.16 -27.38
C ASP A 12 6.45 -15.16 -28.44
N THR A 13 6.16 -16.41 -28.06
CA THR A 13 5.54 -17.41 -28.96
C THR A 13 4.18 -16.95 -29.49
N VAL A 14 3.33 -16.38 -28.64
CA VAL A 14 2.03 -15.82 -29.06
C VAL A 14 2.23 -14.66 -30.04
N ALA A 15 3.24 -13.81 -29.81
CA ALA A 15 3.56 -12.70 -30.71
C ALA A 15 4.01 -13.21 -32.09
N GLU A 16 4.87 -14.23 -32.13
CA GLU A 16 5.32 -14.87 -33.38
C GLU A 16 4.16 -15.52 -34.16
N LEU A 17 3.27 -16.24 -33.47
CA LEU A 17 2.15 -16.93 -34.10
C LEU A 17 1.11 -15.96 -34.67
N THR A 18 0.97 -14.77 -34.08
CA THR A 18 -0.07 -13.79 -34.44
C THR A 18 0.46 -12.64 -35.29
N GLY A 19 1.78 -12.44 -35.31
CA GLY A 19 2.43 -11.30 -35.96
C GLY A 19 2.06 -9.96 -35.34
N ALA A 20 1.63 -9.94 -34.08
CA ALA A 20 1.09 -8.78 -33.40
C ALA A 20 1.82 -8.51 -32.09
N PRO A 21 2.03 -7.23 -31.71
CA PRO A 21 2.57 -6.89 -30.40
C PRO A 21 1.72 -7.39 -29.24
N VAL A 22 2.30 -8.20 -28.34
CA VAL A 22 1.60 -8.83 -27.22
C VAL A 22 1.99 -8.24 -25.86
N THR A 23 1.02 -7.99 -24.98
CA THR A 23 1.26 -7.83 -23.54
C THR A 23 0.39 -8.79 -22.74
N LEU A 24 0.97 -9.38 -21.69
CA LEU A 24 0.26 -10.16 -20.69
C LEU A 24 0.10 -9.33 -19.43
N GLU A 25 -1.15 -9.13 -19.03
CA GLU A 25 -1.52 -8.47 -17.79
C GLU A 25 -2.28 -9.43 -16.87
N ASP A 26 -2.15 -9.26 -15.55
CA ASP A 26 -2.95 -10.03 -14.59
C ASP A 26 -4.39 -9.50 -14.47
N ARG A 27 -5.19 -10.10 -13.59
CA ARG A 27 -6.59 -9.72 -13.37
C ARG A 27 -6.80 -8.26 -12.93
N ASP A 28 -5.78 -7.63 -12.36
CA ASP A 28 -5.80 -6.24 -11.88
C ASP A 28 -5.12 -5.27 -12.89
N LEU A 29 -4.85 -5.77 -14.11
CA LEU A 29 -4.22 -5.08 -15.22
C LEU A 29 -2.81 -4.58 -14.88
N LEU A 30 -2.07 -5.39 -14.11
CA LEU A 30 -0.64 -5.22 -13.85
C LEU A 30 0.17 -5.98 -14.89
N LEU A 31 1.23 -5.35 -15.42
CA LEU A 31 2.04 -5.97 -16.47
C LEU A 31 2.86 -7.15 -15.92
N VAL A 32 2.58 -8.35 -16.45
CA VAL A 32 3.33 -9.58 -16.18
C VAL A 32 4.49 -9.72 -17.15
N ALA A 33 4.21 -9.67 -18.45
CA ALA A 33 5.19 -9.83 -19.53
C ALA A 33 4.78 -9.02 -20.76
N SER A 34 5.75 -8.69 -21.61
CA SER A 34 5.53 -7.99 -22.86
C SER A 34 6.53 -8.51 -23.87
N SER A 35 6.09 -8.75 -25.09
CA SER A 35 6.98 -9.11 -26.18
C SER A 35 7.64 -7.86 -26.80
N GLY A 36 8.85 -8.03 -27.34
CA GLY A 36 9.63 -6.96 -27.98
C GLY A 36 9.15 -6.69 -29.41
N HIS A 37 9.06 -5.42 -29.83
CA HIS A 37 8.49 -5.02 -31.12
C HIS A 37 9.16 -3.76 -31.68
N ASP A 38 9.29 -3.69 -33.00
CA ASP A 38 9.72 -2.51 -33.77
C ASP A 38 8.54 -1.73 -34.39
N ASP A 39 7.30 -2.19 -34.16
CA ASP A 39 6.06 -1.67 -34.75
C ASP A 39 5.41 -0.49 -33.99
N GLU A 40 4.34 0.07 -34.58
CA GLU A 40 3.54 1.17 -34.03
C GLU A 40 2.93 0.83 -32.66
N ILE A 41 3.32 1.59 -31.62
CA ILE A 41 2.81 1.46 -30.25
C ILE A 41 1.97 2.68 -29.88
N ASP A 42 0.92 2.46 -29.09
CA ASP A 42 0.10 3.55 -28.56
C ASP A 42 0.52 3.97 -27.15
N GLU A 43 0.01 5.13 -26.72
CA GLU A 43 0.34 5.69 -25.41
C GLU A 43 -0.17 4.80 -24.26
N VAL A 44 -1.27 4.08 -24.47
CA VAL A 44 -1.82 3.13 -23.48
C VAL A 44 -0.80 2.04 -23.17
N ARG A 45 -0.29 1.34 -24.19
CA ARG A 45 0.74 0.31 -24.04
C ARG A 45 2.04 0.90 -23.52
N ARG A 46 2.50 2.03 -24.08
CA ARG A 46 3.77 2.65 -23.65
C ARG A 46 3.76 2.95 -22.15
N ARG A 47 2.65 3.50 -21.63
CA ARG A 47 2.48 3.75 -20.20
C ARG A 47 2.34 2.47 -19.40
N SER A 48 1.54 1.49 -19.86
CA SER A 48 1.37 0.25 -19.10
C SER A 48 2.66 -0.54 -18.97
N VAL A 49 3.54 -0.50 -19.99
CA VAL A 49 4.87 -1.09 -19.93
C VAL A 49 5.80 -0.33 -19.00
N LEU A 50 5.90 1.00 -19.14
CA LEU A 50 6.79 1.81 -18.30
C LEU A 50 6.37 1.84 -16.82
N ARG A 51 5.07 1.90 -16.56
CA ARG A 51 4.50 1.93 -15.19
C ARG A 51 4.22 0.53 -14.64
N ARG A 52 4.38 -0.51 -15.47
CA ARG A 52 3.97 -1.90 -15.21
C ARG A 52 2.51 -2.03 -14.76
N ARG A 53 1.64 -1.14 -15.23
CA ARG A 53 0.21 -1.05 -14.89
C ARG A 53 -0.55 -0.12 -15.82
N SER A 54 -1.75 -0.49 -16.22
CA SER A 54 -2.69 0.37 -16.96
C SER A 54 -3.27 1.51 -16.09
N ASP A 55 -3.39 2.72 -16.66
CA ASP A 55 -3.96 3.90 -15.96
C ASP A 55 -5.43 3.63 -15.54
N PRO A 56 -5.92 4.16 -14.39
CA PRO A 56 -7.27 3.86 -13.88
C PRO A 56 -8.41 4.09 -14.88
N VAL A 57 -8.35 5.20 -15.63
CA VAL A 57 -9.32 5.52 -16.70
C VAL A 57 -9.34 4.45 -17.80
N VAL A 58 -8.17 3.92 -18.15
CA VAL A 58 -8.04 2.82 -19.14
C VAL A 58 -8.58 1.52 -18.57
N GLN A 59 -8.32 1.25 -17.28
CA GLN A 59 -8.85 0.06 -16.60
C GLN A 59 -10.38 0.07 -16.61
N GLU A 60 -11.02 1.18 -16.26
CA GLU A 60 -12.48 1.35 -16.31
C GLU A 60 -13.01 1.18 -17.74
N LEU A 61 -12.36 1.79 -18.72
CA LEU A 61 -12.73 1.70 -20.13
C LEU A 61 -12.69 0.25 -20.64
N PHE A 62 -11.61 -0.48 -20.36
CA PHE A 62 -11.47 -1.89 -20.75
C PHE A 62 -12.48 -2.80 -20.04
N ASN A 63 -12.71 -2.58 -18.75
CA ASN A 63 -13.78 -3.27 -18.02
C ASN A 63 -15.17 -2.99 -18.62
N GLY A 64 -15.40 -1.77 -19.14
CA GLY A 64 -16.63 -1.39 -19.84
C GLY A 64 -16.93 -2.21 -21.10
N PHE A 65 -15.90 -2.77 -21.76
CA PHE A 65 -16.08 -3.70 -22.87
C PHE A 65 -16.46 -5.12 -22.42
N GLY A 66 -16.50 -5.39 -21.12
CA GLY A 66 -16.93 -6.68 -20.58
C GLY A 66 -15.84 -7.75 -20.55
N ILE A 67 -14.55 -7.36 -20.60
CA ILE A 67 -13.41 -8.31 -20.59
C ILE A 67 -13.48 -9.30 -19.42
N ALA A 68 -13.97 -8.87 -18.25
CA ALA A 68 -14.08 -9.72 -17.06
C ALA A 68 -15.12 -10.85 -17.20
N ARG A 69 -16.10 -10.71 -18.11
CA ARG A 69 -17.17 -11.69 -18.36
C ARG A 69 -16.95 -12.49 -19.65
N ALA A 70 -15.99 -12.09 -20.47
CA ALA A 70 -15.70 -12.75 -21.73
C ALA A 70 -15.14 -14.16 -21.51
N ASN A 71 -15.64 -15.13 -22.28
CA ASN A 71 -15.15 -16.52 -22.27
C ASN A 71 -14.22 -16.85 -23.44
N GLY A 72 -13.96 -15.88 -24.32
CA GLY A 72 -13.12 -16.03 -25.50
C GLY A 72 -12.65 -14.66 -26.01
N PRO A 73 -11.96 -14.63 -27.16
CA PRO A 73 -11.36 -13.41 -27.69
C PRO A 73 -12.39 -12.30 -27.92
N LEU A 74 -12.04 -11.08 -27.52
CA LEU A 74 -12.85 -9.88 -27.68
C LEU A 74 -12.08 -8.83 -28.47
N ARG A 75 -12.70 -8.29 -29.53
CA ARG A 75 -12.14 -7.16 -30.27
C ARG A 75 -12.44 -5.87 -29.54
N ILE A 76 -11.39 -5.13 -29.19
CA ILE A 76 -11.49 -3.80 -28.60
C ILE A 76 -11.20 -2.77 -29.70
N PRO A 77 -12.16 -1.88 -30.01
CA PRO A 77 -11.99 -0.89 -31.05
C PRO A 77 -10.91 0.14 -30.65
N GLY A 78 -10.25 0.70 -31.66
CA GLY A 78 -9.39 1.86 -31.47
C GLY A 78 -10.21 3.09 -31.09
N ASP A 79 -9.51 4.17 -30.78
CA ASP A 79 -10.11 5.50 -30.67
C ASP A 79 -9.14 6.54 -31.23
N PRO A 80 -9.39 7.04 -32.45
CA PRO A 80 -8.54 8.04 -33.09
C PRO A 80 -8.42 9.34 -32.28
N ALA A 81 -9.44 9.73 -31.50
CA ALA A 81 -9.42 10.97 -30.74
C ALA A 81 -8.39 10.93 -29.60
N THR A 82 -8.13 9.73 -29.05
CA THR A 82 -7.15 9.50 -27.98
C THR A 82 -5.87 8.84 -28.49
N GLY A 83 -5.78 8.56 -29.80
CA GLY A 83 -4.67 7.83 -30.41
C GLY A 83 -4.58 6.36 -29.97
N ARG A 84 -5.66 5.81 -29.39
CA ARG A 84 -5.70 4.42 -28.92
C ARG A 84 -5.83 3.49 -30.12
N LEU A 85 -4.90 2.55 -30.27
CA LEU A 85 -4.93 1.58 -31.37
C LEU A 85 -5.91 0.42 -31.07
N PRO A 86 -6.59 -0.14 -32.09
CA PRO A 86 -7.44 -1.31 -31.92
C PRO A 86 -6.61 -2.54 -31.51
N ARG A 87 -7.22 -3.45 -30.75
CA ARG A 87 -6.53 -4.62 -30.19
C ARG A 87 -7.48 -5.78 -29.92
N TRP A 88 -6.93 -6.98 -29.87
CA TRP A 88 -7.62 -8.13 -29.29
C TRP A 88 -7.35 -8.24 -27.80
N CYS A 89 -8.37 -8.62 -27.03
CA CYS A 89 -8.28 -9.03 -25.64
C CYS A 89 -8.62 -10.52 -25.57
N LEU A 90 -7.66 -11.34 -25.14
CA LEU A 90 -7.83 -12.77 -24.93
C LEU A 90 -7.87 -13.01 -23.42
N PRO A 91 -9.04 -13.36 -22.84
CA PRO A 91 -9.12 -13.70 -21.43
C PRO A 91 -8.30 -14.95 -21.12
N VAL A 92 -7.35 -14.84 -20.20
CA VAL A 92 -6.52 -15.97 -19.75
C VAL A 92 -7.28 -16.70 -18.65
N ARG A 93 -7.87 -17.85 -18.98
CA ARG A 93 -8.83 -18.55 -18.12
C ARG A 93 -8.34 -19.94 -17.73
N TRP A 94 -8.48 -20.29 -16.46
CA TRP A 94 -8.20 -21.63 -15.96
C TRP A 94 -9.36 -22.13 -15.11
N ARG A 95 -9.96 -23.26 -15.52
CA ARG A 95 -11.13 -23.87 -14.84
C ARG A 95 -12.28 -22.87 -14.58
N GLY A 96 -12.58 -22.03 -15.57
CA GLY A 96 -13.69 -21.07 -15.52
C GLY A 96 -13.40 -19.73 -14.82
N VAL A 97 -12.19 -19.55 -14.28
CA VAL A 97 -11.75 -18.31 -13.62
C VAL A 97 -10.75 -17.56 -14.52
N THR A 98 -10.95 -16.26 -14.70
CA THR A 98 -10.01 -15.38 -15.42
C THR A 98 -8.88 -14.94 -14.49
N TYR A 99 -7.64 -15.20 -14.87
CA TYR A 99 -6.44 -14.84 -14.12
C TYR A 99 -5.66 -13.66 -14.73
N GLY A 100 -6.02 -13.25 -15.94
CA GLY A 100 -5.39 -12.14 -16.65
C GLY A 100 -5.91 -12.00 -18.07
N TYR A 101 -5.22 -11.16 -18.85
CA TYR A 101 -5.59 -10.83 -20.21
C TYR A 101 -4.34 -10.77 -21.09
N LEU A 102 -4.40 -11.41 -22.26
CA LEU A 102 -3.45 -11.20 -23.34
C LEU A 102 -4.00 -10.13 -24.28
N TRP A 103 -3.19 -9.11 -24.52
CA TRP A 103 -3.54 -7.98 -25.39
C TRP A 103 -2.68 -8.02 -26.65
N LEU A 104 -3.31 -8.09 -27.82
CA LEU A 104 -2.63 -8.09 -29.11
C LEU A 104 -2.96 -6.78 -29.83
N LEU A 105 -2.00 -5.87 -29.96
CA LEU A 105 -2.17 -4.66 -30.76
C LEU A 105 -2.30 -5.04 -32.23
N ASP A 106 -3.30 -4.49 -32.90
CA ASP A 106 -3.60 -4.88 -34.28
C ASP A 106 -4.22 -3.71 -35.06
N PRO A 107 -3.44 -2.63 -35.29
CA PRO A 107 -3.89 -1.38 -35.91
C PRO A 107 -4.32 -1.54 -37.38
N HIS A 108 -3.93 -2.64 -38.02
CA HIS A 108 -4.13 -2.89 -39.44
C HIS A 108 -5.01 -4.13 -39.72
N ASP A 109 -5.75 -4.60 -38.70
CA ASP A 109 -6.66 -5.76 -38.79
C ASP A 109 -5.99 -7.01 -39.43
N ARG A 110 -4.74 -7.27 -39.06
CA ARG A 110 -3.92 -8.40 -39.54
C ARG A 110 -4.18 -9.68 -38.75
N VAL A 111 -4.60 -9.54 -37.49
CA VAL A 111 -4.90 -10.70 -36.63
C VAL A 111 -6.29 -11.24 -36.96
N ARG A 112 -6.32 -12.39 -37.64
CA ARG A 112 -7.54 -13.11 -38.02
C ARG A 112 -7.90 -14.16 -36.96
N VAL A 113 -9.15 -14.65 -37.01
CA VAL A 113 -9.68 -15.61 -36.03
C VAL A 113 -8.88 -16.93 -36.02
N ASP A 114 -8.45 -17.41 -37.17
CA ASP A 114 -7.59 -18.58 -37.33
C ASP A 114 -6.20 -18.40 -36.68
N HIS A 115 -5.69 -17.17 -36.59
CA HIS A 115 -4.47 -16.89 -35.80
C HIS A 115 -4.75 -17.04 -34.29
N LEU A 116 -5.95 -16.71 -33.83
CA LEU A 116 -6.34 -16.81 -32.42
C LEU A 116 -6.54 -18.26 -31.99
N GLU A 117 -7.08 -19.12 -32.86
CA GLU A 117 -7.19 -20.58 -32.60
C GLU A 117 -5.81 -21.24 -32.46
N ARG A 118 -4.81 -20.75 -33.18
CA ARG A 118 -3.43 -21.28 -33.13
C ARG A 118 -2.70 -20.96 -31.83
N VAL A 119 -3.19 -20.02 -31.02
CA VAL A 119 -2.56 -19.67 -29.74
C VAL A 119 -3.20 -20.35 -28.53
N ASP A 120 -4.22 -21.20 -28.73
CA ASP A 120 -4.94 -21.87 -27.64
C ASP A 120 -4.02 -22.69 -26.72
N GLU A 121 -3.08 -23.46 -27.29
CA GLU A 121 -2.12 -24.23 -26.48
C GLU A 121 -1.21 -23.32 -25.63
N ALA A 122 -0.72 -22.23 -26.21
CA ALA A 122 0.10 -21.25 -25.49
C ALA A 122 -0.74 -20.53 -24.41
N LEU A 123 -1.99 -20.19 -24.72
CA LEU A 123 -2.93 -19.55 -23.80
C LEU A 123 -3.25 -20.45 -22.60
N ASP A 124 -3.45 -21.75 -22.81
CA ASP A 124 -3.67 -22.74 -21.75
C ASP A 124 -2.45 -22.87 -20.82
N LEU A 125 -1.24 -22.86 -21.38
CA LEU A 125 0.00 -22.89 -20.59
C LEU A 125 0.17 -21.60 -19.76
N VAL A 126 -0.09 -20.44 -20.36
CA VAL A 126 -0.08 -19.15 -19.63
C VAL A 126 -1.14 -19.17 -18.52
N ALA A 127 -2.34 -19.69 -18.80
CA ALA A 127 -3.41 -19.79 -17.82
C ALA A 127 -3.07 -20.71 -16.64
N ALA A 128 -2.50 -21.88 -16.90
CA ALA A 128 -2.03 -22.80 -15.87
C ALA A 128 -0.95 -22.16 -14.97
N HIS A 129 -0.03 -21.40 -15.59
CA HIS A 129 1.03 -20.69 -14.89
C HIS A 129 0.47 -19.57 -14.01
N LEU A 130 -0.36 -18.67 -14.56
CA LEU A 130 -0.99 -17.59 -13.79
C LEU A 130 -1.88 -18.13 -12.67
N ALA A 131 -2.63 -19.20 -12.90
CA ALA A 131 -3.45 -19.81 -11.87
C ALA A 131 -2.61 -20.42 -10.73
N THR A 132 -1.48 -21.04 -11.04
CA THR A 132 -0.55 -21.58 -10.03
C THR A 132 0.10 -20.46 -9.23
N ARG A 133 0.52 -19.39 -9.91
CA ARG A 133 1.09 -18.20 -9.30
C ARG A 133 0.08 -17.51 -8.39
N ALA A 134 -1.15 -17.31 -8.84
CA ALA A 134 -2.22 -16.70 -8.05
C ALA A 134 -2.51 -17.51 -6.77
N ARG A 135 -2.65 -18.84 -6.87
CA ARG A 135 -2.82 -19.69 -5.69
C ARG A 135 -1.66 -19.59 -4.70
N THR A 136 -0.43 -19.52 -5.20
CA THR A 136 0.76 -19.38 -4.36
C THR A 136 0.81 -18.01 -3.69
N ALA A 137 0.44 -16.96 -4.43
CA ALA A 137 0.35 -15.59 -3.91
C ALA A 137 -0.76 -15.46 -2.85
N ASP A 138 -1.92 -16.08 -3.06
CA ASP A 138 -3.03 -16.11 -2.11
C ASP A 138 -2.62 -16.84 -0.82
N ARG A 139 -1.98 -18.00 -0.94
CA ARG A 139 -1.45 -18.75 0.21
C ARG A 139 -0.42 -17.94 0.99
N THR A 140 0.53 -17.31 0.28
CA THR A 140 1.55 -16.44 0.89
C THR A 140 0.91 -15.24 1.59
N THR A 141 -0.06 -14.59 0.93
CA THR A 141 -0.81 -13.45 1.48
C THR A 141 -1.54 -13.84 2.76
N TRP A 142 -2.19 -15.01 2.75
CA TRP A 142 -2.87 -15.55 3.92
C TRP A 142 -1.88 -15.84 5.07
N ALA A 143 -0.77 -16.52 4.78
CA ALA A 143 0.26 -16.82 5.76
C ALA A 143 0.86 -15.54 6.37
N VAL A 144 1.08 -14.49 5.58
CA VAL A 144 1.52 -13.18 6.09
C VAL A 144 0.44 -12.53 6.96
N GLY A 145 -0.84 -12.61 6.60
CA GLY A 145 -1.93 -12.17 7.47
C GLY A 145 -1.93 -12.88 8.83
N GLU A 146 -1.75 -14.20 8.84
CA GLU A 146 -1.64 -15.01 10.05
C GLU A 146 -0.37 -14.71 10.85
N LEU A 147 0.75 -14.41 10.19
CA LEU A 147 2.02 -14.00 10.82
C LEU A 147 1.86 -12.71 11.64
N LEU A 148 1.01 -11.80 11.18
CA LEU A 148 0.76 -10.51 11.83
C LEU A 148 -0.44 -10.56 12.80
N SER A 149 -1.11 -11.71 12.93
CA SER A 149 -2.29 -11.91 13.76
C SER A 149 -2.00 -11.81 15.26
N ALA A 150 -3.03 -11.44 16.03
CA ALA A 150 -3.01 -11.48 17.49
C ALA A 150 -2.97 -12.91 18.05
N ASP A 151 -3.42 -13.92 17.28
CA ASP A 151 -3.44 -15.32 17.71
C ASP A 151 -2.06 -15.99 17.61
N ALA A 152 -1.60 -16.58 18.72
CA ALA A 152 -0.28 -17.19 18.79
C ALA A 152 -0.15 -18.47 17.95
N GLY A 153 -1.22 -19.25 17.83
CA GLY A 153 -1.23 -20.50 17.06
C GLY A 153 -1.17 -20.24 15.56
N SER A 154 -1.91 -19.24 15.07
CA SER A 154 -1.82 -18.70 13.70
C SER A 154 -0.41 -18.23 13.36
N ARG A 155 0.21 -17.43 14.24
CA ARG A 155 1.58 -16.98 14.03
C ARG A 155 2.58 -18.12 13.93
N ALA A 156 2.50 -19.10 14.82
CA ALA A 156 3.43 -20.24 14.82
C ALA A 156 3.36 -21.03 13.50
N ARG A 157 2.13 -21.34 13.03
CA ARG A 157 1.90 -22.03 11.75
C ARG A 157 2.42 -21.22 10.56
N ALA A 158 2.16 -19.91 10.56
CA ALA A 158 2.62 -19.01 9.50
C ALA A 158 4.15 -18.91 9.42
N VAL A 159 4.83 -18.84 10.57
CA VAL A 159 6.30 -18.86 10.63
C VAL A 159 6.85 -20.14 10.01
N GLU A 160 6.35 -21.30 10.42
CA GLU A 160 6.79 -22.59 9.87
C GLU A 160 6.55 -22.69 8.36
N GLU A 161 5.39 -22.23 7.87
CA GLU A 161 5.04 -22.23 6.45
C GLU A 161 5.96 -21.33 5.62
N LEU A 162 6.10 -20.07 6.02
CA LEU A 162 6.93 -19.10 5.29
C LEU A 162 8.42 -19.45 5.34
N GLN A 163 8.90 -20.07 6.44
CA GLN A 163 10.26 -20.59 6.52
C GLN A 163 10.48 -21.80 5.61
N ARG A 164 9.53 -22.74 5.59
CA ARG A 164 9.57 -23.93 4.71
C ARG A 164 9.63 -23.53 3.23
N ASP A 165 8.90 -22.48 2.87
CA ASP A 165 8.88 -21.93 1.51
C ASP A 165 10.08 -21.01 1.20
N GLY A 166 10.98 -20.77 2.17
CA GLY A 166 12.17 -19.92 2.00
C GLY A 166 11.87 -18.42 1.85
N LEU A 167 10.68 -17.99 2.27
CA LEU A 167 10.17 -16.62 2.12
C LEU A 167 10.44 -15.73 3.33
N LEU A 168 10.74 -16.32 4.49
CA LEU A 168 10.95 -15.57 5.74
C LEU A 168 12.44 -15.49 6.11
N THR A 169 12.99 -14.27 6.08
CA THR A 169 14.34 -14.00 6.61
C THR A 169 14.32 -13.87 8.13
N PRO A 170 15.44 -14.05 8.86
CA PRO A 170 15.46 -13.99 10.33
C PRO A 170 15.01 -12.65 10.91
N ALA A 171 15.36 -11.54 10.26
CA ALA A 171 15.00 -10.19 10.69
C ALA A 171 14.22 -9.46 9.59
N VAL A 172 13.19 -8.72 10.00
CA VAL A 172 12.27 -8.01 9.11
C VAL A 172 11.86 -6.65 9.68
N THR A 173 11.47 -5.76 8.79
CA THR A 173 10.70 -4.54 9.09
C THR A 173 9.30 -4.72 8.55
N VAL A 174 8.30 -4.27 9.30
CA VAL A 174 6.89 -4.30 8.87
C VAL A 174 6.47 -2.90 8.45
N VAL A 175 5.76 -2.80 7.34
CA VAL A 175 5.17 -1.55 6.85
C VAL A 175 3.66 -1.69 6.83
N ALA A 176 2.96 -0.69 7.35
CA ALA A 176 1.51 -0.56 7.25
C ALA A 176 1.17 0.62 6.33
N LEU A 177 0.18 0.45 5.45
CA LEU A 177 -0.32 1.51 4.57
C LEU A 177 -1.85 1.59 4.69
N ALA A 178 -2.38 2.82 4.66
CA ALA A 178 -3.82 3.09 4.61
C ALA A 178 -4.09 4.41 3.86
N PRO A 179 -5.19 4.54 3.10
CA PRO A 179 -5.60 5.81 2.53
C PRO A 179 -5.97 6.80 3.64
N VAL A 180 -5.64 8.08 3.45
CA VAL A 180 -5.98 9.14 4.43
C VAL A 180 -7.49 9.34 4.53
N ASP A 181 -8.19 9.21 3.40
CA ASP A 181 -9.64 9.39 3.30
C ASP A 181 -10.44 8.17 3.84
N GLY A 182 -9.73 7.16 4.35
CA GLY A 182 -10.30 5.90 4.82
C GLY A 182 -10.59 4.89 3.71
N GLY A 183 -11.23 3.77 4.09
CA GLY A 183 -11.52 2.67 3.17
C GLY A 183 -10.34 1.72 2.94
N PRO A 184 -10.51 0.72 2.05
CA PRO A 184 -9.48 -0.26 1.78
C PRO A 184 -8.32 0.34 0.99
N THR A 185 -7.10 -0.07 1.34
CA THR A 185 -5.86 0.37 0.67
C THR A 185 -5.81 -0.02 -0.82
N GLY A 186 -6.55 -1.06 -1.22
CA GLY A 186 -6.45 -1.65 -2.55
C GLY A 186 -5.27 -2.60 -2.68
N VAL A 187 -5.03 -3.10 -3.89
CA VAL A 187 -3.98 -4.07 -4.16
C VAL A 187 -2.64 -3.35 -4.32
N VAL A 188 -1.66 -3.69 -3.47
CA VAL A 188 -0.27 -3.25 -3.65
C VAL A 188 0.36 -4.08 -4.76
N ASN A 189 0.82 -3.43 -5.83
CA ASN A 189 1.51 -4.11 -6.92
C ASN A 189 2.89 -4.64 -6.46
N GLY A 190 2.95 -5.93 -6.13
CA GLY A 190 4.18 -6.61 -5.72
C GLY A 190 5.30 -6.59 -6.77
N TRP A 191 5.00 -6.36 -8.05
CA TRP A 191 6.02 -6.24 -9.10
C TRP A 191 6.85 -4.95 -9.03
N LEU A 192 6.33 -3.93 -8.35
CA LEU A 192 7.05 -2.67 -8.12
C LEU A 192 7.94 -2.73 -6.88
N LEU A 193 7.85 -3.82 -6.11
CA LEU A 193 8.62 -4.04 -4.89
C LEU A 193 9.73 -5.07 -5.14
N PRO A 194 10.80 -5.07 -4.33
CA PRO A 194 11.77 -6.16 -4.34
C PRO A 194 11.07 -7.51 -4.13
N ARG A 195 11.50 -8.55 -4.87
CA ARG A 195 10.84 -9.87 -4.90
C ARG A 195 10.71 -10.55 -3.53
N SER A 196 11.58 -10.17 -2.58
CA SER A 196 11.59 -10.70 -1.21
C SER A 196 10.64 -9.98 -0.26
N VAL A 197 9.94 -8.94 -0.72
CA VAL A 197 8.92 -8.25 0.07
C VAL A 197 7.62 -9.02 -0.03
N LEU A 198 7.09 -9.44 1.12
CA LEU A 198 5.81 -10.13 1.20
C LEU A 198 4.71 -9.11 1.46
N VAL A 199 3.53 -9.33 0.87
CA VAL A 199 2.40 -8.39 0.90
C VAL A 199 1.16 -9.11 1.41
N ALA A 200 0.40 -8.45 2.28
CA ALA A 200 -0.94 -8.91 2.66
C ALA A 200 -1.91 -7.77 2.95
N GLY A 201 -3.21 -8.07 2.89
CA GLY A 201 -4.25 -7.22 3.46
C GLY A 201 -4.49 -7.60 4.92
N VAL A 202 -4.55 -6.62 5.81
CA VAL A 202 -4.93 -6.79 7.22
C VAL A 202 -6.05 -5.80 7.55
N GLY A 203 -7.29 -6.28 7.54
CA GLY A 203 -8.47 -5.41 7.59
C GLY A 203 -8.53 -4.49 6.36
N HIS A 204 -8.58 -3.18 6.58
CA HIS A 204 -8.56 -2.18 5.50
C HIS A 204 -7.15 -1.70 5.12
N ARG A 205 -6.11 -2.21 5.78
CA ARG A 205 -4.72 -1.79 5.60
C ARG A 205 -3.94 -2.77 4.74
N ALA A 206 -2.97 -2.28 3.99
CA ALA A 206 -1.95 -3.14 3.41
C ALA A 206 -0.78 -3.30 4.40
N ALA A 207 -0.24 -4.51 4.46
CA ALA A 207 0.92 -4.88 5.25
C ALA A 207 2.04 -5.37 4.33
N LEU A 208 3.27 -4.89 4.54
CA LEU A 208 4.47 -5.39 3.88
C LEU A 208 5.41 -5.96 4.93
N VAL A 209 5.93 -7.16 4.68
CA VAL A 209 7.04 -7.73 5.46
C VAL A 209 8.30 -7.59 4.62
N VAL A 210 9.21 -6.74 5.08
CA VAL A 210 10.40 -6.31 4.36
C VAL A 210 11.64 -6.92 5.03
N PRO A 211 12.43 -7.75 4.35
CA PRO A 211 13.69 -8.26 4.89
C PRO A 211 14.63 -7.14 5.35
N ALA A 212 15.26 -7.29 6.52
CA ALA A 212 16.11 -6.26 7.15
C ALA A 212 17.25 -5.69 6.29
N PRO A 213 17.89 -6.42 5.35
CA PRO A 213 18.88 -5.83 4.44
C PRO A 213 18.31 -4.71 3.55
N LEU A 214 17.00 -4.67 3.35
CA LEU A 214 16.31 -3.63 2.60
C LEU A 214 15.90 -2.49 3.54
N ALA A 215 16.08 -1.26 3.07
CA ALA A 215 15.57 -0.09 3.76
C ALA A 215 14.02 -0.10 3.75
N GLY A 216 13.41 -0.37 4.91
CA GLY A 216 11.95 -0.43 5.05
C GLY A 216 11.26 0.87 4.60
N ARG A 217 11.90 2.03 4.83
CA ARG A 217 11.42 3.33 4.38
C ARG A 217 11.34 3.43 2.86
N ASP A 218 12.39 3.03 2.14
CA ASP A 218 12.42 3.11 0.67
C ASP A 218 11.36 2.21 0.04
N VAL A 219 11.12 1.03 0.62
CA VAL A 219 10.06 0.12 0.18
C VAL A 219 8.68 0.73 0.48
N ALA A 220 8.52 1.36 1.64
CA ALA A 220 7.30 2.05 2.02
C ALA A 220 6.97 3.22 1.07
N GLU A 221 7.96 4.03 0.72
CA GLU A 221 7.82 5.16 -0.22
C GLU A 221 7.45 4.67 -1.63
N ARG A 222 8.09 3.59 -2.12
CA ARG A 222 7.74 2.97 -3.42
C ARG A 222 6.32 2.41 -3.42
N ALA A 223 5.94 1.68 -2.37
CA ALA A 223 4.60 1.14 -2.25
C ALA A 223 3.53 2.25 -2.18
N ALA A 224 3.81 3.32 -1.44
CA ALA A 224 2.94 4.49 -1.37
C ALA A 224 2.78 5.15 -2.74
N ALA A 225 3.89 5.40 -3.44
CA ALA A 225 3.89 6.01 -4.76
C ALA A 225 3.06 5.20 -5.79
N ALA A 226 3.13 3.87 -5.73
CA ALA A 226 2.34 2.98 -6.58
C ALA A 226 0.82 3.09 -6.36
N LEU A 227 0.40 3.56 -5.18
CA LEU A 227 -1.00 3.67 -4.77
C LEU A 227 -1.54 5.11 -4.83
N LEU A 228 -0.68 6.13 -4.99
CA LEU A 228 -1.12 7.53 -5.05
C LEU A 228 -2.14 7.81 -6.16
N SER A 229 -2.06 7.11 -7.30
CA SER A 229 -3.03 7.29 -8.38
C SER A 229 -4.44 6.80 -8.02
N GLN A 230 -4.55 5.89 -7.04
CA GLN A 230 -5.82 5.37 -6.54
C GLN A 230 -6.35 6.24 -5.38
N HIS A 231 -5.43 6.88 -4.64
CA HIS A 231 -5.72 7.63 -3.42
C HIS A 231 -5.15 9.04 -3.51
N PRO A 232 -5.81 9.97 -4.23
CA PRO A 232 -5.33 11.33 -4.43
C PRO A 232 -5.25 12.15 -3.12
N GLY A 233 -6.03 11.79 -2.09
CA GLY A 233 -5.91 12.35 -0.73
C GLY A 233 -4.63 11.93 0.01
N GLY A 234 -3.86 11.00 -0.56
CA GLY A 234 -2.59 10.52 -0.03
C GLY A 234 -2.73 9.26 0.83
N LEU A 235 -1.57 8.74 1.26
CA LEU A 235 -1.46 7.55 2.09
C LEU A 235 -0.78 7.87 3.42
N ALA A 236 -1.35 7.35 4.49
CA ALA A 236 -0.70 7.22 5.79
C ALA A 236 0.16 5.95 5.77
N VAL A 237 1.44 6.07 6.10
CA VAL A 237 2.37 4.94 6.05
C VAL A 237 3.20 4.88 7.31
N GLY A 238 3.23 3.72 7.95
CA GLY A 238 4.01 3.48 9.16
C GLY A 238 5.03 2.37 8.95
N VAL A 239 6.24 2.59 9.44
CA VAL A 239 7.38 1.66 9.32
C VAL A 239 7.83 1.27 10.73
N SER A 240 7.89 -0.02 11.02
CA SER A 240 8.37 -0.53 12.31
C SER A 240 9.88 -0.36 12.48
N GLY A 241 10.39 -0.64 13.69
CA GLY A 241 11.79 -1.01 13.85
C GLY A 241 12.07 -2.39 13.25
N VAL A 242 13.34 -2.78 13.17
CA VAL A 242 13.71 -4.15 12.80
C VAL A 242 13.33 -5.09 13.94
N VAL A 243 12.63 -6.17 13.61
CA VAL A 243 12.21 -7.22 14.55
C VAL A 243 12.63 -8.59 14.03
N GLU A 244 12.77 -9.54 14.95
CA GLU A 244 12.83 -10.96 14.59
C GLU A 244 11.55 -11.35 13.82
N ALA A 245 11.68 -12.22 12.83
CA ALA A 245 10.58 -12.56 11.94
C ALA A 245 9.42 -13.26 12.66
N SER A 246 9.73 -14.09 13.67
CA SER A 246 8.73 -14.70 14.56
C SER A 246 7.99 -13.66 15.42
N ALA A 247 8.57 -12.47 15.59
CA ALA A 247 7.98 -11.33 16.27
C ALA A 247 7.40 -10.28 15.29
N ALA A 248 7.15 -10.63 14.02
CA ALA A 248 6.59 -9.70 13.03
C ALA A 248 5.26 -9.05 13.47
N HIS A 249 4.42 -9.73 14.24
CA HIS A 249 3.23 -9.13 14.86
C HIS A 249 3.54 -7.93 15.78
N VAL A 250 4.70 -7.91 16.45
CA VAL A 250 5.17 -6.74 17.21
C VAL A 250 5.51 -5.61 16.24
N GLY A 251 6.22 -5.92 15.15
CA GLY A 251 6.48 -4.99 14.06
C GLY A 251 5.20 -4.40 13.48
N TRP A 252 4.16 -5.22 13.28
CA TRP A 252 2.85 -4.76 12.84
C TRP A 252 2.24 -3.73 13.78
N ARG A 253 2.25 -3.97 15.11
CA ARG A 253 1.75 -2.97 16.08
C ARG A 253 2.55 -1.65 16.03
N GLN A 254 3.86 -1.73 15.82
CA GLN A 254 4.71 -0.55 15.70
C GLN A 254 4.40 0.23 14.42
N ALA A 255 4.32 -0.46 13.28
CA ALA A 255 3.98 0.13 11.99
C ALA A 255 2.58 0.74 12.01
N ASP A 256 1.60 0.03 12.59
CA ASP A 256 0.25 0.53 12.76
C ASP A 256 0.18 1.80 13.62
N ALA A 257 0.89 1.82 14.75
CA ALA A 257 1.00 3.01 15.59
C ALA A 257 1.65 4.18 14.85
N ALA A 258 2.70 3.93 14.07
CA ALA A 258 3.36 4.94 13.25
C ALA A 258 2.44 5.50 12.16
N LEU A 259 1.65 4.63 11.53
CA LEU A 259 0.63 5.01 10.56
C LEU A 259 -0.43 5.91 11.20
N ARG A 260 -0.96 5.53 12.38
CA ARG A 260 -1.99 6.28 13.10
C ARG A 260 -1.51 7.59 13.74
N ALA A 261 -0.20 7.81 13.84
CA ALA A 261 0.38 9.03 14.42
C ALA A 261 0.24 10.28 13.54
N GLY A 262 -0.35 10.18 12.33
CA GLY A 262 -0.69 11.36 11.55
C GLY A 262 -1.44 11.02 10.25
N THR A 263 -1.59 12.01 9.37
CA THR A 263 -2.41 11.91 8.16
C THR A 263 -1.62 11.34 6.97
N ALA A 264 -0.99 12.17 6.12
CA ALA A 264 -0.24 11.68 4.97
C ALA A 264 1.26 11.49 5.27
N GLY A 265 1.92 10.61 4.53
CA GLY A 265 3.37 10.43 4.51
C GLY A 265 3.89 9.24 5.32
N VAL A 266 5.19 8.97 5.16
CA VAL A 266 5.90 7.87 5.82
C VAL A 266 6.42 8.29 7.19
N ARG A 267 6.10 7.50 8.21
CA ARG A 267 6.56 7.68 9.59
C ARG A 267 7.26 6.43 10.08
N GLU A 268 8.39 6.62 10.74
CA GLU A 268 9.17 5.53 11.32
C GLU A 268 8.91 5.45 12.83
N TRP A 269 8.65 4.24 13.32
CA TRP A 269 8.47 3.93 14.74
C TRP A 269 9.55 4.58 15.63
N GLU A 270 10.81 4.54 15.16
CA GLU A 270 11.92 5.06 15.93
C GLU A 270 11.83 6.57 16.20
N ARG A 271 11.10 7.31 15.35
CA ARG A 271 11.00 8.77 15.41
C ARG A 271 9.72 9.28 16.07
N LEU A 272 8.83 8.39 16.54
CA LEU A 272 7.51 8.75 17.05
C LEU A 272 7.48 9.40 18.43
N GLY A 273 8.54 9.23 19.25
CA GLY A 273 8.53 9.70 20.64
C GLY A 273 7.33 9.15 21.43
N ALA A 274 6.56 10.02 22.07
CA ALA A 274 5.39 9.64 22.87
C ALA A 274 4.25 9.02 22.05
N HIS A 275 4.17 9.27 20.74
CA HIS A 275 3.17 8.63 19.86
C HIS A 275 3.35 7.10 19.76
N ARG A 276 4.48 6.53 20.21
CA ARG A 276 4.65 5.08 20.35
C ARG A 276 3.58 4.44 21.25
N LEU A 277 2.97 5.20 22.18
CA LEU A 277 1.88 4.73 23.03
C LEU A 277 0.62 4.32 22.23
N LEU A 278 0.47 4.79 20.98
CA LEU A 278 -0.58 4.31 20.08
C LEU A 278 -0.47 2.81 19.78
N ALA A 279 0.68 2.17 20.02
CA ALA A 279 0.79 0.71 19.91
C ALA A 279 -0.02 -0.05 20.98
N LEU A 280 -0.45 0.63 22.05
CA LEU A 280 -1.27 0.06 23.12
C LEU A 280 -2.77 0.11 22.82
N GLY A 281 -3.22 0.97 21.90
CA GLY A 281 -4.64 1.15 21.60
C GLY A 281 -4.91 2.25 20.56
N ASP A 282 -6.14 2.31 20.08
CA ASP A 282 -6.60 3.33 19.14
C ASP A 282 -6.71 4.70 19.83
N PRO A 283 -6.27 5.82 19.21
CA PRO A 283 -6.45 7.15 19.78
C PRO A 283 -7.89 7.43 20.24
N SER A 284 -8.89 6.96 19.48
CA SER A 284 -10.32 7.11 19.81
C SER A 284 -10.74 6.36 21.07
N THR A 285 -9.98 5.34 21.47
CA THR A 285 -10.22 4.56 22.69
C THR A 285 -9.43 5.08 23.89
N VAL A 286 -8.52 6.03 23.68
CA VAL A 286 -7.80 6.69 24.78
C VAL A 286 -8.81 7.51 25.57
N VAL A 287 -9.16 7.03 26.76
CA VAL A 287 -10.02 7.77 27.68
C VAL A 287 -9.21 8.92 28.26
N VAL A 288 -9.34 10.08 27.61
CA VAL A 288 -8.83 11.35 28.14
C VAL A 288 -9.69 11.76 29.33
N ASP A 289 -9.07 12.22 30.42
CA ASP A 289 -9.82 12.70 31.58
C ASP A 289 -10.62 13.98 31.25
N GLU A 290 -11.56 14.34 32.13
CA GLU A 290 -12.43 15.50 31.92
C GLU A 290 -11.67 16.84 31.93
N ARG A 291 -10.55 16.92 32.64
CA ARG A 291 -9.71 18.13 32.73
C ARG A 291 -9.08 18.42 31.37
N ALA A 292 -8.55 17.40 30.71
CA ALA A 292 -7.99 17.52 29.37
C ALA A 292 -9.05 17.76 28.30
N ARG A 293 -10.25 17.17 28.39
CA ARG A 293 -11.34 17.50 27.45
C ARG A 293 -11.70 18.98 27.46
N ARG A 294 -11.77 19.59 28.65
CA ARG A 294 -12.03 21.04 28.79
C ARG A 294 -10.96 21.89 28.11
N LEU A 295 -9.70 21.47 28.20
CA LEU A 295 -8.60 22.17 27.52
C LEU A 295 -8.67 21.99 26.01
N LEU A 296 -8.88 20.76 25.52
CA LEU A 296 -8.98 20.44 24.09
C LEU A 296 -10.16 21.15 23.40
N ALA A 297 -11.21 21.48 24.14
CA ALA A 297 -12.34 22.29 23.65
C ALA A 297 -11.96 23.75 23.33
N ASP A 298 -10.80 24.24 23.80
CA ASP A 298 -10.24 25.56 23.47
C ASP A 298 -8.90 25.39 22.70
N PRO A 299 -8.93 25.35 21.35
CA PRO A 299 -7.74 25.08 20.53
C PRO A 299 -6.60 26.08 20.73
N GLU A 300 -6.89 27.33 21.07
CA GLU A 300 -5.88 28.37 21.29
C GLU A 300 -5.10 28.10 22.59
N LEU A 301 -5.82 27.77 23.67
CA LEU A 301 -5.20 27.41 24.94
C LEU A 301 -4.49 26.07 24.87
N ALA A 302 -5.10 25.06 24.24
CA ALA A 302 -4.47 23.76 24.00
C ALA A 302 -3.17 23.89 23.21
N GLY A 303 -3.17 24.66 22.12
CA GLY A 303 -1.98 24.94 21.32
C GLY A 303 -0.89 25.68 22.11
N THR A 304 -1.29 26.62 22.98
CA THR A 304 -0.35 27.34 23.86
C THR A 304 0.30 26.40 24.88
N VAL A 305 -0.48 25.57 25.57
CA VAL A 305 0.04 24.60 26.56
C VAL A 305 0.92 23.54 25.88
N ARG A 306 0.50 23.03 24.73
CA ARG A 306 1.30 22.08 23.94
C ARG A 306 2.66 22.66 23.58
N THR A 307 2.68 23.86 22.99
CA THR A 307 3.94 24.54 22.61
C THR A 307 4.84 24.78 23.82
N TYR A 308 4.24 25.18 24.96
CA TYR A 308 4.97 25.36 26.21
C TYR A 308 5.66 24.08 26.69
N LEU A 309 4.94 22.96 26.65
CA LEU A 309 5.45 21.65 27.10
C LEU A 309 6.45 21.05 26.10
N ASP A 310 6.23 21.21 24.80
CA ASP A 310 7.16 20.79 23.73
C ASP A 310 8.51 21.53 23.82
N LEU A 311 8.49 22.77 24.32
CA LEU A 311 9.69 23.58 24.60
C LEU A 311 10.19 23.44 26.05
N ALA A 312 9.91 22.29 26.67
CA ALA A 312 10.35 21.91 28.01
C ALA A 312 9.92 22.89 29.14
N GLY A 313 8.86 23.67 28.93
CA GLY A 313 8.38 24.68 29.87
C GLY A 313 9.12 26.03 29.78
N SER A 314 9.82 26.31 28.68
CA SER A 314 10.51 27.58 28.48
C SER A 314 9.54 28.68 28.05
N ALA A 315 9.18 29.59 28.97
CA ALA A 315 8.28 30.70 28.66
C ALA A 315 8.84 31.64 27.57
N GLN A 316 10.16 31.86 27.54
CA GLN A 316 10.79 32.69 26.52
C GLN A 316 10.65 32.06 25.13
N ARG A 317 11.12 30.81 24.97
CA ARG A 317 11.05 30.11 23.68
C ARG A 317 9.61 29.93 23.20
N THR A 318 8.67 29.75 24.12
CA THR A 318 7.25 29.62 23.80
C THR A 318 6.65 30.93 23.30
N ALA A 319 6.96 32.04 23.96
CA ALA A 319 6.49 33.37 23.53
C ALA A 319 7.05 33.73 22.14
N GLU A 320 8.34 33.43 21.90
CA GLU A 320 8.99 33.58 20.60
C GLU A 320 8.34 32.68 19.52
N ALA A 321 8.16 31.38 19.80
CA ALA A 321 7.55 30.44 18.86
C ALA A 321 6.11 30.79 18.49
N LEU A 322 5.34 31.34 19.43
CA LEU A 322 3.95 31.77 19.21
C LEU A 322 3.84 33.21 18.71
N SER A 323 4.95 33.95 18.55
CA SER A 323 4.97 35.38 18.21
C SER A 323 4.08 36.24 19.12
N ILE A 324 4.10 35.98 20.43
CA ILE A 324 3.31 36.73 21.43
C ILE A 324 4.20 37.34 22.52
N HIS A 325 3.68 38.37 23.18
CA HIS A 325 4.35 38.93 24.36
C HIS A 325 4.31 37.95 25.55
N ARG A 326 5.37 37.94 26.36
CA ARG A 326 5.51 37.04 27.52
C ARG A 326 4.35 37.18 28.53
N GLN A 327 3.81 38.39 28.69
CA GLN A 327 2.66 38.64 29.56
C GLN A 327 1.37 37.96 29.02
N THR A 328 1.19 37.97 27.71
CA THR A 328 0.07 37.27 27.04
C THR A 328 0.20 35.75 27.22
N LEU A 329 1.42 35.21 27.11
CA LEU A 329 1.68 33.80 27.39
C LEU A 329 1.28 33.43 28.83
N TYR A 330 1.75 34.18 29.83
CA TYR A 330 1.37 33.92 31.23
C TYR A 330 -0.13 34.03 31.49
N HIS A 331 -0.80 34.96 30.80
CA HIS A 331 -2.25 35.06 30.88
C HIS A 331 -2.94 33.81 30.30
N ARG A 332 -2.53 33.36 29.11
CA ARG A 332 -3.07 32.14 28.47
C ARG A 332 -2.81 30.89 29.30
N LEU A 333 -1.59 30.69 29.82
CA LEU A 333 -1.26 29.54 30.66
C LEU A 333 -2.09 29.52 31.95
N ARG A 334 -2.24 30.67 32.64
CA ARG A 334 -3.12 30.76 33.83
C ARG A 334 -4.58 30.45 33.50
N ARG A 335 -5.08 30.96 32.36
CA ARG A 335 -6.43 30.66 31.89
C ARG A 335 -6.63 29.18 31.58
N ALA A 336 -5.63 28.54 30.95
CA ALA A 336 -5.65 27.11 30.66
C ALA A 336 -5.66 26.27 31.96
N CYS A 337 -4.85 26.64 32.96
CA CYS A 337 -4.84 25.99 34.28
C CYS A 337 -6.19 26.17 35.00
N ALA A 338 -6.78 27.38 34.97
CA ALA A 338 -8.08 27.63 35.56
C ALA A 338 -9.22 26.87 34.87
N LEU A 339 -9.16 26.71 33.55
CA LEU A 339 -10.16 26.02 32.75
C LEU A 339 -10.12 24.49 32.95
N SER A 340 -8.93 23.92 32.86
CA SER A 340 -8.72 22.47 32.95
C SER A 340 -8.60 21.98 34.39
N GLY A 341 -8.12 22.83 35.29
CA GLY A 341 -7.74 22.48 36.65
C GLY A 341 -6.33 21.89 36.75
N TYR A 342 -5.58 21.72 35.66
CA TYR A 342 -4.18 21.24 35.71
C TYR A 342 -3.25 22.25 36.37
N ASP A 343 -2.34 21.75 37.20
CA ASP A 343 -1.20 22.49 37.72
C ASP A 343 0.05 22.21 36.87
N LEU A 344 0.52 23.22 36.14
CA LEU A 344 1.71 23.10 35.30
C LEU A 344 3.02 23.17 36.08
N ASP A 345 2.99 23.44 37.38
CA ASP A 345 4.15 23.31 38.27
C ASP A 345 4.26 21.90 38.88
N ASP A 346 3.21 21.07 38.80
CA ASP A 346 3.24 19.66 39.19
C ASP A 346 3.63 18.72 38.03
N GLY A 347 4.58 17.82 38.31
CA GLY A 347 5.12 16.92 37.29
C GLY A 347 4.12 15.88 36.75
N ARG A 348 3.16 15.44 37.56
CA ARG A 348 2.16 14.44 37.15
C ARG A 348 1.09 15.08 36.28
N ASP A 349 0.64 16.28 36.66
CA ASP A 349 -0.31 17.06 35.87
C ASP A 349 0.29 17.46 34.52
N ARG A 350 1.57 17.90 34.48
CA ARG A 350 2.29 18.15 33.22
C ARG A 350 2.31 16.92 32.31
N LEU A 351 2.66 15.75 32.85
CA LEU A 351 2.72 14.51 32.06
C LEU A 351 1.33 14.14 31.53
N ALA A 352 0.31 14.19 32.39
CA ALA A 352 -1.07 13.84 32.03
C ALA A 352 -1.59 14.75 30.91
N VAL A 353 -1.46 16.07 31.06
CA VAL A 353 -1.93 17.02 30.05
C VAL A 353 -1.12 16.94 28.76
N HIS A 354 0.20 16.72 28.83
CA HIS A 354 1.03 16.58 27.62
C HIS A 354 0.64 15.34 26.83
N LEU A 355 0.45 14.19 27.50
CA LEU A 355 -0.02 12.96 26.85
C LEU A 355 -1.41 13.15 26.24
N ALA A 356 -2.33 13.81 26.94
CA ALA A 356 -3.65 14.10 26.41
C ALA A 356 -3.60 14.98 25.15
N LEU A 357 -2.73 16.00 25.14
CA LEU A 357 -2.54 16.89 23.99
C LEU A 357 -1.81 16.21 22.81
N VAL A 358 -0.96 15.22 23.10
CA VAL A 358 -0.22 14.46 22.09
C VAL A 358 -1.07 13.35 21.47
N LEU A 359 -1.92 12.68 22.27
CA LEU A 359 -2.68 11.51 21.83
C LEU A 359 -4.15 11.81 21.48
N GLY A 360 -4.75 12.84 22.07
CA GLY A 360 -6.16 13.19 21.90
C GLY A 360 -6.43 14.46 21.09
N GLY A 361 -5.39 15.03 20.46
CA GLY A 361 -5.46 16.28 19.70
C GLY A 361 -5.15 16.13 18.22
#